data_AF-A0A2G8JUX5-F1
#
_entry.id   AF-A0A2G8JUX5-F1
#
_cell.length_a   1.000
_cell.length_b   1.000
_cell.length_c   1.000
_cell.angle_alpha   90.00
_cell.angle_beta   90.00
_cell.angle_gamma   90.00
#
_symmetry.space_group_name_H-M   'P 1'
#
loop_
_entity.id
_entity.type
_entity.pdbx_description
1 polymer ?
#
loop_
_entity_poly.entity_id
_entity_poly.type
_entity_poly.pdbx_seq_one_letter_code
_entity_poly.pdbx_strand_id
1 'polypeptide(L)'
;MITSHKCAVHCVGKIGPLTRFTPISWSKVIASAEEWCKLSGPQCDVAYKVLSTCKELSDSFEDIFYHRDCYVAFTNKTDIIRAKKRQMKLPQHKALEDLDTSIEDHQTEIDEPLDEQLL
;
A
#
# COMPACT_ATOMS: atom_id res chain seq x y z
N MET A 1 -19.17 20.78 -20.76
CA MET A 1 -18.00 21.17 -19.94
C MET A 1 -17.50 19.93 -19.21
N ILE A 2 -16.21 19.60 -19.31
CA ILE A 2 -15.61 18.46 -18.60
C ILE A 2 -15.38 18.89 -17.15
N THR A 3 -16.13 18.33 -16.21
CA THR A 3 -16.12 18.73 -14.80
C THR A 3 -15.17 17.89 -13.96
N SER A 4 -13.97 17.58 -14.48
CA SER A 4 -12.95 16.77 -13.79
C SER A 4 -12.65 17.31 -12.38
N HIS A 5 -12.63 18.62 -12.20
CA HIS A 5 -12.40 19.29 -10.91
C HIS A 5 -13.46 19.01 -9.84
N LYS A 6 -14.69 18.61 -10.23
CA LYS A 6 -15.80 18.32 -9.31
C LYS A 6 -15.94 16.83 -8.98
N CYS A 7 -15.15 15.96 -9.60
CA CYS A 7 -15.18 14.52 -9.34
C CYS A 7 -14.17 14.17 -8.24
N ALA A 8 -14.65 13.72 -7.07
CA ALA A 8 -13.79 13.43 -5.91
C ALA A 8 -12.81 12.27 -6.16
N VAL A 9 -13.22 11.27 -6.95
CA VAL A 9 -12.44 10.07 -7.28
C VAL A 9 -11.92 10.07 -8.72
N HIS A 10 -11.64 11.24 -9.29
CA HIS A 10 -11.33 11.36 -10.71
C HIS A 10 -10.13 10.50 -11.12
N CYS A 11 -10.34 9.64 -12.13
CA CYS A 11 -9.29 8.86 -12.77
C CYS A 11 -8.98 9.47 -14.15
N VAL A 12 -7.69 9.63 -14.48
CA VAL A 12 -7.25 10.21 -15.75
C VAL A 12 -7.88 9.47 -16.94
N GLY A 13 -8.38 10.23 -17.91
CA GLY A 13 -9.02 9.68 -19.11
C GLY A 13 -10.48 9.22 -18.92
N LYS A 14 -11.04 9.32 -17.71
CA LYS A 14 -12.45 9.00 -17.45
C LYS A 14 -13.30 10.28 -17.41
N ILE A 15 -14.22 10.40 -18.36
CA ILE A 15 -15.15 11.53 -18.46
C ILE A 15 -16.59 11.02 -18.38
N GLY A 16 -17.52 11.87 -17.95
CA GLY A 16 -18.93 11.53 -17.90
C GLY A 16 -19.75 12.56 -17.14
N PRO A 17 -21.07 12.34 -17.00
CA PRO A 17 -21.89 13.14 -16.12
C PRO A 17 -21.49 12.94 -14.67
N LEU A 18 -21.66 13.98 -13.86
CA LEU A 18 -21.47 13.92 -12.41
C LEU A 18 -22.70 13.33 -11.73
N THR A 19 -22.45 12.47 -10.76
CA THR A 19 -23.45 11.85 -9.89
C THR A 19 -23.11 12.21 -8.44
N ARG A 20 -24.13 12.49 -7.63
CA ARG A 20 -23.95 12.69 -6.17
C ARG A 20 -23.70 11.36 -5.48
N PHE A 21 -22.91 11.38 -4.42
CA PHE A 21 -22.80 10.23 -3.54
C PHE A 21 -24.10 9.99 -2.76
N THR A 22 -24.47 8.72 -2.63
CA THR A 22 -25.36 8.20 -1.58
C THR A 22 -24.51 7.68 -0.41
N PRO A 23 -25.08 7.52 0.80
CA PRO A 23 -24.33 6.96 1.94
C PRO A 23 -23.62 5.65 1.60
N ILE A 24 -24.29 4.75 0.88
CA ILE A 24 -23.74 3.44 0.49
C ILE A 24 -22.54 3.61 -0.45
N SER A 25 -22.68 4.41 -1.50
CA SER A 25 -21.60 4.64 -2.46
C SER A 25 -20.42 5.39 -1.84
N TRP A 26 -20.69 6.29 -0.89
CA TRP A 26 -19.67 7.02 -0.14
C TRP A 26 -18.86 6.10 0.76
N SER A 27 -19.52 5.28 1.57
CA SER A 27 -18.85 4.28 2.42
C SER A 27 -17.98 3.33 1.60
N LYS A 28 -18.44 2.92 0.41
CA LYS A 28 -17.64 2.09 -0.50
C LYS A 28 -16.38 2.80 -1.00
N VAL A 29 -16.49 4.08 -1.33
CA VAL A 29 -15.34 4.90 -1.76
C VAL A 29 -14.33 5.05 -0.62
N ILE A 30 -14.79 5.32 0.61
CA ILE A 30 -13.92 5.41 1.78
C ILE A 30 -13.15 4.10 1.99
N ALA A 31 -13.87 2.97 2.05
CA ALA A 31 -13.24 1.66 2.22
C ALA A 31 -12.21 1.36 1.11
N SER A 32 -12.53 1.72 -0.13
CA SER A 32 -11.59 1.55 -1.26
C SER A 32 -10.38 2.48 -1.12
N ALA A 33 -10.57 3.71 -0.64
CA ALA A 33 -9.49 4.67 -0.40
C ALA A 33 -8.54 4.20 0.71
N GLU A 34 -9.06 3.64 1.80
CA GLU A 34 -8.24 3.04 2.88
C GLU A 34 -7.41 1.84 2.39
N GLU A 35 -7.90 1.12 1.38
CA GLU A 35 -7.11 0.07 0.73
C GLU A 35 -6.05 0.67 -0.20
N TRP A 36 -6.42 1.63 -1.04
CA TRP A 36 -5.52 2.26 -2.02
C TRP A 36 -4.40 3.07 -1.38
N CYS A 37 -4.63 3.74 -0.25
CA CYS A 37 -3.61 4.57 0.41
C CYS A 37 -2.42 3.76 0.97
N LYS A 38 -2.59 2.44 1.12
CA LYS A 38 -1.53 1.51 1.55
C LYS A 38 -0.69 1.01 0.37
N LEU A 39 -1.12 1.30 -0.86
CA LEU A 39 -0.51 0.83 -2.09
C LEU A 39 0.20 1.98 -2.80
N SER A 40 1.10 1.66 -3.73
CA SER A 40 1.73 2.64 -4.59
C SER A 40 0.96 2.83 -5.91
N GLY A 41 1.08 4.02 -6.50
CA GLY A 41 0.55 4.34 -7.83
C GLY A 41 -0.48 5.48 -7.85
N PRO A 42 -1.01 5.83 -9.03
CA PRO A 42 -1.86 7.01 -9.22
C PRO A 42 -3.14 7.03 -8.38
N GLN A 43 -3.66 5.85 -8.03
CA GLN A 43 -4.86 5.70 -7.21
C GLN A 43 -4.59 6.05 -5.74
N CYS A 44 -3.33 6.01 -5.29
CA CYS A 44 -2.93 6.39 -3.94
C CYS A 44 -3.18 7.88 -3.67
N ASP A 45 -2.78 8.75 -4.61
CA ASP A 45 -2.99 10.20 -4.50
C ASP A 45 -4.48 10.54 -4.43
N VAL A 46 -5.28 9.89 -5.27
CA VAL A 46 -6.75 10.03 -5.26
C VAL A 46 -7.32 9.56 -3.92
N ALA A 47 -6.81 8.46 -3.37
CA ALA A 47 -7.25 7.94 -2.08
C ALA A 47 -6.91 8.88 -0.92
N TYR A 48 -5.70 9.45 -0.88
CA TYR A 48 -5.35 10.45 0.12
C TYR A 48 -6.25 11.68 0.06
N LYS A 49 -6.55 12.17 -1.15
CA LYS A 49 -7.48 13.29 -1.34
C LYS A 49 -8.86 12.97 -0.78
N VAL A 50 -9.42 11.80 -1.11
CA VAL A 50 -10.72 11.34 -0.59
C VAL A 50 -10.71 11.31 0.94
N LEU A 51 -9.69 10.69 1.54
CA LEU A 51 -9.61 10.56 3.00
C LEU A 51 -9.41 11.91 3.70
N SER A 52 -8.70 12.87 3.08
CA SER A 52 -8.62 14.24 3.59
C SER A 52 -9.98 14.91 3.56
N THR A 53 -10.70 14.83 2.43
CA THR A 53 -12.04 15.36 2.29
C THR A 53 -13.01 14.75 3.32
N CYS A 54 -12.89 13.46 3.64
CA CYS A 54 -13.69 12.84 4.70
C CYS A 54 -13.43 13.43 6.08
N LYS A 55 -12.18 13.80 6.40
CA LYS A 55 -11.82 14.42 7.68
C LYS A 55 -12.33 15.85 7.78
N GLU A 56 -12.31 16.59 6.67
CA GLU A 56 -12.78 17.98 6.60
C GLU A 56 -14.31 18.09 6.60
N LEU A 57 -14.99 17.08 6.06
CA LEU A 57 -16.44 17.06 5.87
C LEU A 57 -17.12 15.97 6.70
N SER A 58 -16.70 15.77 7.95
CA SER A 58 -17.20 14.70 8.83
C SER A 58 -18.72 14.63 8.92
N ASP A 59 -19.39 15.77 8.70
CA ASP A 59 -20.83 15.93 8.94
C ASP A 59 -21.67 15.93 7.65
N SER A 60 -21.08 16.09 6.44
CA SER A 60 -21.86 16.08 5.20
C SER A 60 -21.02 15.80 3.94
N PHE A 61 -21.45 14.81 3.14
CA PHE A 61 -20.88 14.50 1.82
C PHE A 61 -21.81 14.91 0.67
N GLU A 62 -22.90 15.64 0.96
CA GLU A 62 -23.99 15.81 0.01
C GLU A 62 -23.55 16.53 -1.27
N ASP A 63 -22.61 17.47 -1.19
CA ASP A 63 -22.10 18.23 -2.34
C ASP A 63 -20.84 17.63 -2.98
N ILE A 64 -20.58 16.34 -2.70
CA ILE A 64 -19.49 15.60 -3.31
C ILE A 64 -20.03 14.77 -4.49
N PHE A 65 -19.36 14.88 -5.63
CA PHE A 65 -19.77 14.24 -6.88
C PHE A 65 -18.69 13.31 -7.44
N TYR A 66 -19.09 12.43 -8.35
CA TYR A 66 -18.19 11.54 -9.08
C TYR A 66 -18.69 11.26 -10.50
N HIS A 67 -17.78 10.93 -11.42
CA HIS A 67 -18.16 10.25 -12.66
C HIS A 67 -18.32 8.75 -12.40
N ARG A 68 -19.37 8.13 -12.97
CA ARG A 68 -19.64 6.70 -12.76
C ARG A 68 -18.45 5.80 -13.07
N ASP A 69 -17.75 6.06 -14.17
CA ASP A 69 -16.58 5.27 -14.58
C ASP A 69 -15.38 5.43 -13.65
N CYS A 70 -15.22 6.62 -13.06
CA CYS A 70 -14.20 6.86 -12.03
C CYS A 70 -14.53 6.03 -10.79
N TYR A 71 -15.79 6.04 -10.34
CA TYR A 71 -16.23 5.24 -9.20
C TYR A 71 -16.06 3.74 -9.42
N VAL A 72 -16.43 3.22 -10.59
CA VAL A 72 -16.28 1.80 -10.91
C VAL A 72 -14.80 1.40 -10.89
N ALA A 73 -13.94 2.18 -11.54
CA ALA A 73 -12.50 1.91 -11.58
C ALA A 73 -11.86 1.99 -10.18
N PHE A 74 -12.19 3.05 -9.42
CA PHE A 74 -11.62 3.29 -8.10
C PHE A 74 -12.09 2.25 -7.07
N THR A 75 -13.34 1.79 -7.14
CA THR A 75 -13.91 0.82 -6.21
C THR A 75 -13.84 -0.64 -6.69
N ASN A 76 -13.03 -0.92 -7.72
CA ASN A 76 -12.86 -2.26 -8.26
C ASN A 76 -11.93 -3.10 -7.36
N LYS A 77 -12.53 -4.01 -6.58
CA LYS A 77 -11.80 -4.92 -5.68
C LYS A 77 -10.75 -5.76 -6.40
N THR A 78 -11.02 -6.21 -7.62
CA THR A 78 -10.08 -7.03 -8.38
C THR A 78 -8.80 -6.26 -8.70
N ASP A 79 -8.92 -4.97 -9.04
CA ASP A 79 -7.77 -4.14 -9.34
C ASP A 79 -6.96 -3.79 -8.08
N ILE A 80 -7.64 -3.56 -6.96
CA ILE A 80 -6.99 -3.40 -5.65
C ILE A 80 -6.19 -4.64 -5.27
N ILE A 81 -6.78 -5.83 -5.40
CA ILE A 81 -6.11 -7.11 -5.11
C ILE A 81 -4.89 -7.31 -6.03
N ARG A 82 -5.02 -6.98 -7.32
CA ARG A 82 -3.90 -7.05 -8.27
C ARG A 82 -2.78 -6.08 -7.88
N ALA A 83 -3.11 -4.86 -7.45
CA ALA A 83 -2.13 -3.90 -6.98
C ALA A 83 -1.40 -4.38 -5.72
N LYS A 84 -2.13 -4.91 -4.73
CA LYS A 84 -1.55 -5.58 -3.55
C LYS A 84 -0.55 -6.67 -3.92
N LYS A 85 -0.94 -7.56 -4.85
CA LYS A 85 -0.05 -8.64 -5.33
C LYS A 85 1.20 -8.12 -6.04
N ARG A 86 1.12 -7.02 -6.78
CA ARG A 86 2.30 -6.40 -7.42
C ARG A 86 3.28 -5.87 -6.39
N GLN A 87 2.78 -5.19 -5.36
CA GLN A 87 3.61 -4.64 -4.28
C GLN A 87 4.35 -5.75 -3.51
N MET A 88 3.70 -6.89 -3.26
CA MET A 88 4.32 -8.06 -2.60
C MET A 88 5.38 -8.77 -3.47
N LYS A 89 5.37 -8.57 -4.79
CA LYS A 89 6.32 -9.19 -5.74
C LYS A 89 7.53 -8.30 -6.03
N LEU A 90 7.55 -7.05 -5.58
CA LEU A 90 8.80 -6.29 -5.59
C LEU A 90 9.74 -6.98 -4.61
N PRO A 91 10.93 -7.43 -5.05
CA PRO A 91 11.87 -8.05 -4.14
C PRO A 91 12.20 -7.05 -3.04
N GLN A 92 12.15 -7.49 -1.79
CA GLN A 92 12.81 -6.84 -0.66
C GLN A 92 14.33 -6.94 -0.89
N HIS A 93 14.85 -6.27 -1.92
CA HIS A 93 16.28 -6.23 -2.20
C HIS A 93 16.82 -4.89 -1.67
N LYS A 94 17.77 -5.00 -0.75
CA LYS A 94 18.46 -3.96 0.03
C LYS A 94 17.81 -3.58 1.36
N ALA A 95 18.00 -4.44 2.36
CA ALA A 95 18.72 -4.07 3.57
C ALA A 95 19.07 -5.33 4.38
N LEU A 96 20.36 -5.45 4.75
CA LEU A 96 20.94 -6.42 5.70
C LEU A 96 21.41 -7.77 5.13
N GLU A 97 22.24 -7.74 4.10
CA GLU A 97 23.36 -8.68 3.98
C GLU A 97 24.61 -7.81 3.88
N ASP A 98 25.21 -7.49 5.04
CA ASP A 98 26.59 -6.98 5.20
C ASP A 98 26.92 -6.95 6.71
N LEU A 99 26.68 -8.07 7.40
CA LEU A 99 27.40 -8.35 8.64
C LEU A 99 27.94 -9.79 8.57
N ASP A 100 28.70 -10.04 7.50
CA ASP A 100 29.73 -11.07 7.52
C ASP A 100 31.05 -10.38 7.86
N THR A 101 31.46 -10.47 9.12
CA THR A 101 32.88 -10.51 9.44
C THR A 101 33.09 -11.25 10.74
N SER A 102 33.85 -12.33 10.61
CA SER A 102 34.59 -13.05 11.64
C SER A 102 33.85 -14.21 12.31
N ILE A 103 33.87 -15.32 11.57
CA ILE A 103 34.17 -16.66 12.05
C ILE A 103 35.29 -16.62 13.11
N GLU A 104 35.02 -17.10 14.32
CA GLU A 104 36.00 -17.84 15.12
C GLU A 104 35.27 -19.01 15.81
N ASP A 105 35.27 -20.15 15.11
CA ASP A 105 35.13 -21.46 15.73
C ASP A 105 36.31 -21.66 16.70
N HIS A 106 36.03 -21.79 17.99
CA HIS A 106 36.98 -22.36 18.95
C HIS A 106 36.33 -23.59 19.59
N GLN A 107 36.48 -24.73 18.94
CA GLN A 107 36.52 -26.02 19.61
C GLN A 107 37.79 -26.73 19.17
N THR A 108 38.79 -26.74 20.03
CA THR A 108 39.82 -27.78 20.02
C THR A 108 40.07 -28.20 21.46
N GLU A 109 39.54 -29.39 21.74
CA GLU A 109 39.93 -30.36 22.73
C GLU A 109 41.41 -30.23 23.11
N ILE A 110 41.68 -30.01 24.40
CA ILE A 110 43.00 -30.23 24.97
C ILE A 110 43.00 -31.69 25.44
N ASP A 111 43.33 -32.61 24.54
CA ASP A 111 43.81 -33.93 24.91
C ASP A 111 45.29 -33.79 25.31
N GLU A 112 45.55 -33.98 26.60
CA GLU A 112 46.88 -33.94 27.19
C GLU A 112 47.67 -35.20 26.78
N PRO A 113 48.86 -35.10 26.17
CA PRO A 113 49.66 -36.27 25.83
C PRO A 113 50.40 -36.80 27.06
N LEU A 114 50.18 -38.08 27.32
CA LEU A 114 50.99 -38.94 28.17
C LEU A 114 52.36 -39.19 27.49
N ASP A 115 53.47 -38.94 28.19
CA ASP A 115 54.77 -39.62 28.03
C ASP A 115 55.62 -39.25 29.25
N GLU A 116 55.77 -40.14 30.23
CA GLU A 116 56.83 -41.15 30.34
C GLU A 116 58.22 -40.63 30.80
N GLN A 117 58.48 -40.93 32.08
CA GLN A 117 59.71 -41.50 32.64
C GLN A 117 60.91 -40.61 33.09
N LEU A 118 61.52 -41.13 34.18
CA LEU A 118 62.88 -40.93 34.73
C LEU A 118 63.08 -39.79 35.75
N LEU A 119 62.94 -40.09 37.05
CA LEU A 119 64.01 -40.60 37.93
C LEU A 119 63.52 -40.84 39.37
#